data_AF-A0A182XPY0-F1
#
_entry.id   AF-A0A182XPY0-F1
#
_cell.length_a   1.000
_cell.length_b   1.000
_cell.length_c   1.000
_cell.angle_alpha   90.00
_cell.angle_beta   90.00
_cell.angle_gamma   90.00
#
_symmetry.space_group_name_H-M   'P 1'
#
loop_
_entity.id
_entity.type
_entity.pdbx_description
1 polymer ?
#
loop_
_entity_poly.entity_id
_entity_poly.type
_entity_poly.pdbx_seq_one_letter_code
_entity_poly.pdbx_strand_id
1 'polypeptide(L)'
;MPADKKFTKLTKVYKDRRTWMEEFVDFVDNYKDSEQRVELQSQLKALEGAKDAYEEARENLLIEDEEADEVQMRTDRRDFFKKFHQVRGFIMDMLKTDESVQPIANSTMANTTTVSVKMRLPKLELPTFDGMKRLEEPTQHWNTPLTTLVMYKFDNTTLIAYEHFAVENKTDTYDLLMEFCEKRIPILNSTALHSIGVIGTRSATKAYQRNRFPDQ
;
A
#
# COMPACT_ATOMS: atom_id res chain seq x y z
N MET A 1 32.76 35.28 1.83
CA MET A 1 33.39 34.37 0.85
C MET A 1 33.38 32.86 1.17
N PRO A 2 33.06 32.34 2.38
CA PRO A 2 32.97 30.88 2.59
C PRO A 2 31.58 30.24 2.33
N ALA A 3 30.48 30.99 2.44
CA ALA A 3 29.11 30.45 2.27
C ALA A 3 28.82 29.95 0.84
N ASP A 4 29.18 30.73 -0.18
CA ASP A 4 28.90 30.41 -1.58
C ASP A 4 29.55 29.09 -2.04
N LYS A 5 30.76 28.78 -1.52
CA LYS A 5 31.47 27.53 -1.82
C LYS A 5 30.79 26.31 -1.21
N LYS A 6 30.23 26.47 0.00
CA LYS A 6 29.52 25.40 0.70
C LYS A 6 28.19 25.08 0.01
N PHE A 7 27.41 26.10 -0.33
CA PHE A 7 26.18 25.96 -1.09
C PHE A 7 26.40 25.28 -2.45
N THR A 8 27.43 25.72 -3.20
CA THR A 8 27.78 25.09 -4.49
C THR A 8 28.09 23.60 -4.34
N LYS A 9 28.80 23.22 -3.27
CA LYS A 9 29.13 21.82 -2.99
C LYS A 9 27.87 21.01 -2.67
N LEU A 10 26.97 21.54 -1.84
CA LEU A 10 25.72 20.85 -1.48
C LEU A 10 24.80 20.67 -2.70
N THR A 11 24.67 21.71 -3.54
CA THR A 11 23.92 21.63 -4.79
C THR A 11 24.48 20.56 -5.73
N LYS A 12 25.81 20.41 -5.78
CA LYS A 12 26.44 19.34 -6.55
C LYS A 12 26.09 17.96 -5.98
N VAL A 13 26.25 17.76 -4.67
CA VAL A 13 25.92 16.49 -4.00
C VAL A 13 24.45 16.12 -4.23
N TYR A 14 23.54 17.08 -4.09
CA TYR A 14 22.12 16.88 -4.35
C TYR A 14 21.85 16.38 -5.78
N LYS A 15 22.45 17.03 -6.79
CA LYS A 15 22.34 16.63 -8.19
C LYS A 15 22.92 15.23 -8.45
N ASP A 16 24.09 14.94 -7.87
CA ASP A 16 24.74 13.64 -8.01
C ASP A 16 23.87 12.51 -7.40
N ARG A 17 23.25 12.74 -6.23
CA ARG A 17 22.32 11.79 -5.60
C ARG A 17 21.04 11.59 -6.39
N ARG A 18 20.57 12.63 -7.09
CA ARG A 18 19.44 12.52 -8.01
C ARG A 18 19.80 11.63 -9.20
N THR A 19 20.98 11.80 -9.79
CA THR A 19 21.41 11.02 -10.97
C THR A 19 21.63 9.54 -10.65
N TRP A 20 21.98 9.18 -9.41
CA TRP A 20 22.05 7.78 -9.00
C TRP A 20 20.75 7.00 -9.20
N MET A 21 19.59 7.65 -9.12
CA MET A 21 18.32 6.99 -9.40
C MET A 21 18.25 6.47 -10.86
N GLU A 22 18.91 7.13 -11.81
CA GLU A 22 18.91 6.68 -13.21
C GLU A 22 19.65 5.35 -13.38
N GLU A 23 20.67 5.07 -12.57
CA GLU A 23 21.40 3.78 -12.61
C GLU A 23 20.47 2.62 -12.22
N PHE A 24 19.59 2.83 -11.24
CA PHE A 24 18.60 1.83 -10.85
C PHE A 24 17.47 1.67 -11.86
N VAL A 25 17.07 2.76 -12.52
CA VAL A 25 16.11 2.69 -13.63
C VAL A 25 16.70 1.88 -14.78
N ASP A 26 17.94 2.17 -15.18
CA ASP A 26 18.66 1.44 -16.22
C ASP A 26 18.86 -0.05 -15.86
N PHE A 27 19.14 -0.35 -14.59
CA PHE A 27 19.20 -1.73 -14.10
C PHE A 27 17.87 -2.46 -14.32
N VAL A 28 16.73 -1.84 -13.98
CA VAL A 28 15.41 -2.45 -14.14
C VAL A 28 15.03 -2.58 -15.62
N ASP A 29 15.29 -1.56 -16.43
CA ASP A 29 14.95 -1.55 -17.86
C ASP A 29 15.75 -2.60 -18.65
N ASN A 30 16.97 -2.92 -18.20
CA ASN A 30 17.84 -3.93 -18.82
C ASN A 30 17.90 -5.25 -18.04
N TYR A 31 17.00 -5.45 -17.08
CA TYR A 31 17.04 -6.61 -16.18
C TYR A 31 16.88 -7.94 -16.93
N LYS A 32 17.77 -8.90 -16.62
CA LYS A 32 17.68 -10.28 -17.10
C LYS A 32 17.63 -11.27 -15.94
N ASP A 33 16.48 -11.93 -15.77
CA ASP A 33 16.24 -12.89 -14.70
C ASP A 33 17.28 -14.03 -14.65
N SER A 34 17.75 -14.52 -15.80
CA SER A 34 18.74 -15.60 -15.85
C SER A 34 20.13 -15.23 -15.34
N GLU A 35 20.48 -13.93 -15.32
CA GLU A 35 21.83 -13.45 -15.02
C GLU A 35 21.90 -12.69 -13.70
N GLN A 36 20.90 -11.86 -13.40
CA GLN A 36 20.98 -10.81 -12.37
C GLN A 36 20.06 -11.03 -11.18
N ARG A 37 19.35 -12.16 -11.13
CA ARG A 37 18.40 -12.47 -10.05
C ARG A 37 19.03 -12.52 -8.66
N VAL A 38 20.27 -13.01 -8.57
CA VAL A 38 21.03 -13.03 -7.31
C VAL A 38 21.40 -11.62 -6.81
N GLU A 39 21.39 -10.62 -7.69
CA GLU A 39 21.72 -9.23 -7.35
C GLU A 39 20.51 -8.46 -6.82
N LEU A 40 19.28 -8.97 -6.94
CA LEU A 40 18.07 -8.23 -6.55
C LEU A 40 18.07 -7.77 -5.09
N GLN A 41 18.57 -8.60 -4.17
CA GLN A 41 18.65 -8.23 -2.74
C GLN A 41 19.70 -7.15 -2.48
N SER A 42 20.87 -7.22 -3.14
CA SER A 42 21.90 -6.19 -2.99
C SER A 42 21.45 -4.87 -3.64
N GLN A 43 20.77 -4.95 -4.79
CA GLN A 43 20.20 -3.80 -5.48
C GLN A 43 19.08 -3.14 -4.65
N LEU A 44 18.21 -3.92 -3.99
CA LEU A 44 17.21 -3.37 -3.08
C LEU A 44 17.85 -2.59 -1.93
N LYS A 45 18.88 -3.17 -1.30
CA LYS A 45 19.61 -2.51 -0.21
C LYS A 45 20.32 -1.23 -0.69
N ALA A 46 20.93 -1.28 -1.87
CA ALA A 46 21.58 -0.11 -2.47
C ALA A 46 20.57 1.00 -2.81
N LEU A 47 19.40 0.64 -3.32
CA LEU A 47 18.30 1.55 -3.62
C LEU A 47 17.77 2.26 -2.36
N GLU A 48 17.59 1.51 -1.26
CA GLU A 48 17.18 2.09 0.04
C GLU A 48 18.26 3.06 0.55
N GLY A 49 19.54 2.70 0.47
CA GLY A 49 20.64 3.61 0.81
C GLY A 49 20.70 4.86 -0.08
N ALA A 50 20.38 4.74 -1.37
CA ALA A 50 20.33 5.88 -2.28
C ALA A 50 19.19 6.85 -1.95
N LYS A 51 18.03 6.34 -1.51
CA LYS A 51 16.93 7.16 -0.99
C LYS A 51 17.38 7.97 0.23
N ASP A 52 17.96 7.30 1.22
CA ASP A 52 18.35 7.96 2.46
C ASP A 52 19.43 9.02 2.21
N ALA A 53 20.41 8.72 1.35
CA ALA A 53 21.44 9.68 0.96
C ALA A 53 20.89 10.88 0.15
N TYR A 54 19.83 10.69 -0.64
CA TYR A 54 19.14 11.78 -1.33
C TYR A 54 18.39 12.67 -0.34
N GLU A 55 17.67 12.09 0.62
CA GLU A 55 16.94 12.84 1.65
C GLU A 55 17.90 13.67 2.50
N GLU A 56 19.02 13.08 2.93
CA GLU A 56 20.08 13.77 3.68
C GLU A 56 20.70 14.93 2.86
N ALA A 57 21.00 14.71 1.58
CA ALA A 57 21.55 15.76 0.72
C ALA A 57 20.57 16.93 0.54
N ARG A 58 19.27 16.63 0.42
CA ARG A 58 18.21 17.64 0.33
C ARG A 58 18.05 18.43 1.62
N GLU A 59 18.02 17.75 2.76
CA GLU A 59 17.90 18.40 4.07
C GLU A 59 19.06 19.35 4.34
N ASN A 60 20.29 18.90 4.08
CA ASN A 60 21.48 19.74 4.22
C ASN A 60 21.45 20.98 3.33
N LEU A 61 20.87 20.87 2.12
CA LEU A 61 20.75 22.00 1.21
C LEU A 61 19.70 23.00 1.68
N LEU A 62 18.56 22.52 2.19
CA LEU A 62 17.50 23.36 2.77
C LEU A 62 17.94 24.09 4.04
N ILE A 63 18.83 23.49 4.84
CA ILE A 63 19.39 24.14 6.03
C ILE A 63 20.26 25.35 5.67
N GLU A 64 21.01 25.27 4.57
CA GLU A 64 21.92 26.37 4.17
C GLU A 64 21.21 27.48 3.39
N ASP A 65 20.11 27.16 2.71
CA ASP A 65 19.35 28.11 1.92
C ASP A 65 17.88 27.67 1.86
N GLU A 66 17.07 28.29 2.74
CA GLU A 66 15.63 28.05 2.82
C GLU A 66 14.89 28.54 1.57
N GLU A 67 15.50 29.47 0.80
CA GLU A 67 15.00 29.98 -0.48
C GLU A 67 15.48 29.17 -1.68
N ALA A 68 16.29 28.12 -1.48
CA ALA A 68 16.79 27.28 -2.56
C ALA A 68 15.60 26.73 -3.36
N ASP A 69 15.50 27.15 -4.63
CA ASP A 69 14.37 26.99 -5.56
C ASP A 69 13.36 25.91 -5.13
N GLU A 70 12.43 26.33 -4.29
CA GLU A 70 11.51 25.42 -3.59
C GLU A 70 10.64 24.65 -4.60
N VAL A 71 10.36 25.27 -5.75
CA VAL A 71 9.57 24.67 -6.83
C VAL A 71 10.37 23.57 -7.54
N GLN A 72 11.64 23.83 -7.87
CA GLN A 72 12.51 22.82 -8.48
C GLN A 72 12.74 21.65 -7.53
N MET A 73 13.01 21.91 -6.25
CA MET A 73 13.20 20.85 -5.26
C MET A 73 11.97 19.98 -5.03
N ARG A 74 10.78 20.58 -5.01
CA ARG A 74 9.51 19.84 -4.91
C ARG A 74 9.31 18.94 -6.13
N THR A 75 9.61 19.46 -7.33
CA THR A 75 9.52 18.71 -8.59
C THR A 75 10.51 17.55 -8.61
N ASP A 76 11.78 17.83 -8.30
CA ASP A 76 12.84 16.83 -8.25
C ASP A 76 12.54 15.73 -7.22
N ARG A 77 12.00 16.09 -6.06
CA ARG A 77 11.57 15.13 -5.04
C ARG A 77 10.48 14.22 -5.57
N ARG A 78 9.43 14.78 -6.17
CA ARG A 78 8.35 13.99 -6.75
C ARG A 78 8.86 13.02 -7.81
N ASP A 79 9.73 13.49 -8.70
CA ASP A 79 10.28 12.68 -9.79
C ASP A 79 11.19 11.56 -9.25
N PHE A 80 12.02 11.86 -8.25
CA PHE A 80 12.86 10.87 -7.57
C PHE A 80 12.02 9.77 -6.91
N PHE A 81 11.01 10.14 -6.11
CA PHE A 81 10.18 9.16 -5.40
C PHE A 81 9.31 8.34 -6.36
N LYS A 82 8.84 8.92 -7.46
CA LYS A 82 8.15 8.17 -8.51
C LYS A 82 9.03 7.05 -9.05
N LYS A 83 10.29 7.35 -9.42
CA LYS A 83 11.26 6.35 -9.91
C LYS A 83 11.62 5.33 -8.82
N PHE A 84 11.90 5.79 -7.61
CA PHE A 84 12.18 4.92 -6.46
C PHE A 84 11.09 3.87 -6.25
N HIS A 85 9.83 4.28 -6.23
CA HIS A 85 8.71 3.35 -6.01
C HIS A 85 8.50 2.39 -7.19
N GLN A 86 8.76 2.84 -8.42
CA GLN A 86 8.72 1.98 -9.59
C GLN A 86 9.80 0.88 -9.52
N VAL A 87 11.06 1.28 -9.33
CA VAL A 87 12.20 0.34 -9.20
C VAL A 87 11.99 -0.60 -8.02
N ARG A 88 11.65 -0.07 -6.84
CA ARG A 88 11.43 -0.88 -5.64
C ARG A 88 10.30 -1.87 -5.84
N GLY A 89 9.19 -1.44 -6.46
CA GLY A 89 8.05 -2.30 -6.76
C GLY A 89 8.46 -3.47 -7.65
N PHE A 90 9.21 -3.18 -8.72
CA PHE A 90 9.75 -4.20 -9.61
C PHE A 90 10.65 -5.22 -8.88
N ILE A 91 11.65 -4.75 -8.11
CA ILE A 91 12.57 -5.64 -7.39
C ILE A 91 11.82 -6.53 -6.38
N MET A 92 10.87 -5.95 -5.63
CA MET A 92 10.05 -6.70 -4.67
C MET A 92 9.15 -7.75 -5.32
N ASP A 93 8.66 -7.50 -6.54
CA ASP A 93 7.85 -8.46 -7.28
C ASP A 93 8.72 -9.64 -7.76
N MET A 94 9.91 -9.35 -8.30
CA MET A 94 10.85 -10.38 -8.77
C MET A 94 11.38 -11.27 -7.63
N LEU A 95 11.58 -10.71 -6.43
CA LEU A 95 11.97 -11.49 -5.25
C LEU A 95 10.87 -12.46 -4.80
N LYS A 96 9.58 -12.11 -4.92
CA LYS A 96 8.47 -12.98 -4.54
C LYS A 96 8.30 -14.18 -5.47
N THR A 97 8.68 -14.05 -6.73
CA THR A 97 8.64 -15.15 -7.70
C THR A 97 9.52 -16.34 -7.27
N ASP A 98 10.49 -16.13 -6.36
CA ASP A 98 11.36 -17.17 -5.79
C ASP A 98 10.69 -18.04 -4.71
N GLU A 99 9.66 -17.53 -4.03
CA GLU A 99 8.98 -18.28 -2.96
C GLU A 99 7.86 -19.21 -3.47
N SER A 100 7.67 -19.35 -4.79
CA SER A 100 6.56 -20.15 -5.35
C SER A 100 6.79 -21.67 -5.39
N VAL A 101 7.86 -22.20 -4.77
CA VAL A 101 8.07 -23.64 -4.58
C VAL A 101 8.27 -23.98 -3.10
N GLN A 102 7.16 -24.09 -2.35
CA GLN A 102 6.79 -25.29 -1.57
C GLN A 102 5.51 -25.04 -0.75
N PRO A 103 4.53 -25.96 -0.80
CA PRO A 103 3.39 -26.03 0.12
C PRO A 103 3.72 -26.98 1.28
N ILE A 104 3.48 -26.58 2.54
CA ILE A 104 3.00 -27.49 3.60
C ILE A 104 2.23 -26.64 4.61
N ALA A 105 0.93 -26.89 4.64
CA ALA A 105 0.03 -26.47 5.69
C ALA A 105 0.40 -27.20 7.00
N ASN A 106 0.93 -26.46 7.97
CA ASN A 106 0.86 -26.86 9.37
C ASN A 106 -0.29 -26.09 10.03
N SER A 107 -1.51 -26.55 9.77
CA SER A 107 -2.69 -26.14 10.54
C SER A 107 -2.95 -27.21 11.60
N THR A 108 -2.63 -26.90 12.85
CA THR A 108 -3.15 -27.65 13.99
C THR A 108 -4.65 -27.39 14.06
N MET A 109 -5.43 -28.37 13.64
CA MET A 109 -6.89 -28.37 13.74
C MET A 109 -7.34 -28.35 15.21
N ALA A 110 -8.05 -27.30 15.61
CA ALA A 110 -9.03 -27.38 16.69
C ALA A 110 -10.42 -27.46 16.03
N ASN A 111 -10.99 -28.66 16.04
CA ASN A 111 -12.36 -28.91 15.61
C ASN A 111 -13.29 -28.33 16.68
N THR A 112 -14.07 -27.31 16.34
CA THR A 112 -15.21 -26.91 17.16
C THR A 112 -16.42 -26.76 16.26
N THR A 113 -17.38 -27.67 16.44
CA THR A 113 -18.70 -27.65 15.83
C THR A 113 -19.41 -26.35 16.18
N THR A 114 -19.52 -25.43 15.23
CA THR A 114 -20.25 -24.18 15.42
C THR A 114 -21.73 -24.38 15.10
N VAL A 115 -22.53 -24.47 16.15
CA VAL A 115 -23.97 -24.21 16.08
C VAL A 115 -24.13 -22.75 15.65
N SER A 116 -24.88 -22.50 14.57
CA SER A 116 -25.19 -21.15 14.10
C SER A 116 -26.09 -20.44 15.10
N VAL A 117 -25.48 -19.77 16.08
CA VAL A 117 -26.17 -18.83 16.96
C VAL A 117 -26.04 -17.45 16.33
N LYS A 118 -27.19 -16.91 15.90
CA LYS A 118 -27.32 -15.56 15.33
C LYS A 118 -27.16 -14.52 16.46
N MET A 119 -25.93 -14.35 16.93
CA MET A 119 -25.58 -13.32 17.92
C MET A 119 -25.64 -11.96 17.23
N ARG A 120 -26.67 -11.16 17.52
CA ARG A 120 -26.64 -9.73 17.21
C ARG A 120 -25.72 -9.07 18.24
N LEU A 121 -24.69 -8.37 17.77
CA LEU A 121 -23.84 -7.55 18.62
C LEU A 121 -24.71 -6.55 19.39
N PRO A 122 -24.51 -6.40 20.72
CA PRO A 122 -25.13 -5.33 21.48
C PRO A 122 -24.73 -3.99 20.84
N LYS A 123 -25.69 -3.08 20.67
CA LYS A 123 -25.38 -1.72 20.24
C LYS A 123 -24.55 -1.07 21.35
N LEU A 124 -23.26 -0.96 21.13
CA LEU A 124 -22.38 -0.16 21.97
C LEU A 124 -22.63 1.29 21.58
N GLU A 125 -23.25 2.06 22.48
CA GLU A 125 -23.33 3.51 22.32
C GLU A 125 -21.91 4.04 22.44
N LEU A 126 -21.37 4.59 21.35
CA LEU A 126 -20.03 5.16 21.34
C LEU A 126 -20.01 6.35 22.32
N PRO A 127 -19.03 6.44 23.22
CA PRO A 127 -18.90 7.60 24.09
C PRO A 127 -18.72 8.86 23.23
N THR A 128 -19.70 9.75 23.26
CA THR A 128 -19.60 11.07 22.62
C THR A 128 -18.57 11.90 23.38
N PHE A 129 -17.37 12.01 22.83
CA PHE A 129 -16.27 12.75 23.40
C PHE A 129 -16.49 14.27 23.20
N ASP A 130 -17.22 14.90 24.11
CA ASP A 130 -17.44 16.36 24.13
C ASP A 130 -16.26 17.14 24.78
N GLY A 131 -15.09 16.49 24.86
CA GLY A 131 -13.86 17.08 25.44
C GLY A 131 -13.38 18.31 24.67
N MET A 132 -13.51 18.31 23.34
CA MET A 132 -12.99 19.39 22.50
C MET A 132 -13.81 20.69 22.59
N LYS A 133 -15.14 20.59 22.80
CA LYS A 133 -15.96 21.78 23.09
C LYS A 133 -15.55 22.48 24.37
N ARG A 134 -15.04 21.73 25.36
CA ARG A 134 -14.55 22.28 26.63
C ARG A 134 -13.15 22.91 26.52
N LEU A 135 -12.40 22.60 25.46
CA LEU A 135 -11.07 23.14 25.18
C LEU A 135 -11.13 24.36 24.25
N GLU A 136 -12.32 24.78 23.82
CA GLU A 136 -12.54 25.88 22.85
C GLU A 136 -11.76 25.74 21.52
N GLU A 137 -11.28 24.53 21.20
CA GLU A 137 -10.52 24.32 19.98
C GLU A 137 -11.44 24.29 18.75
N PRO A 138 -11.04 24.93 17.63
CA PRO A 138 -11.87 24.98 16.43
C PRO A 138 -11.96 23.61 15.75
N THR A 139 -13.00 22.85 16.06
CA THR A 139 -13.28 21.52 15.47
C THR A 139 -13.53 21.56 13.95
N GLN A 140 -13.74 22.75 13.37
CA GLN A 140 -14.00 22.96 11.95
C GLN A 140 -12.85 22.51 11.03
N HIS A 141 -11.61 22.52 11.51
CA HIS A 141 -10.43 22.13 10.71
C HIS A 141 -9.98 20.68 10.92
N TRP A 142 -10.71 19.90 11.73
CA TRP A 142 -10.29 18.53 12.08
C TRP A 142 -10.59 17.49 11.00
N ASN A 143 -11.37 17.85 9.99
CA ASN A 143 -11.64 16.97 8.84
C ASN A 143 -10.34 16.50 8.19
N THR A 144 -9.40 17.42 7.90
CA THR A 144 -8.14 17.10 7.25
C THR A 144 -7.24 16.15 8.04
N PRO A 145 -6.92 16.40 9.33
CA PRO A 145 -6.08 15.48 10.10
C PRO A 145 -6.76 14.13 10.35
N LEU A 146 -8.07 14.10 10.60
CA LEU A 146 -8.80 12.84 10.81
C LEU A 146 -8.85 12.00 9.53
N THR A 147 -9.16 12.63 8.38
CA THR A 147 -9.14 11.96 7.08
C THR A 147 -7.75 11.43 6.77
N THR A 148 -6.71 12.23 7.01
CA THR A 148 -5.32 11.82 6.80
C THR A 148 -4.93 10.61 7.66
N LEU A 149 -5.30 10.61 8.95
CA LEU A 149 -5.02 9.50 9.86
C LEU A 149 -5.69 8.18 9.42
N VAL A 150 -6.92 8.27 8.92
CA VAL A 150 -7.66 7.10 8.42
C VAL A 150 -7.09 6.61 7.08
N MET A 151 -6.73 7.52 6.18
CA MET A 151 -6.11 7.18 4.90
C MET A 151 -4.80 6.39 5.06
N TYR A 152 -3.99 6.71 6.08
CA TYR A 152 -2.77 5.95 6.40
C TYR A 152 -3.03 4.48 6.78
N LYS A 153 -4.28 4.11 7.10
CA LYS A 153 -4.68 2.75 7.42
C LYS A 153 -5.28 2.00 6.23
N PHE A 154 -5.54 2.67 5.11
CA PHE A 154 -6.07 2.01 3.93
C PHE A 154 -4.98 1.20 3.22
N ASP A 155 -5.36 0.02 2.75
CA ASP A 155 -4.55 -0.71 1.78
C ASP A 155 -4.63 0.00 0.41
N ASN A 156 -3.67 -0.30 -0.46
CA ASN A 156 -3.55 0.40 -1.74
C ASN A 156 -4.83 0.30 -2.59
N THR A 157 -5.53 -0.84 -2.51
CA THR A 157 -6.80 -1.06 -3.21
C THR A 157 -7.90 -0.15 -2.70
N THR A 158 -8.02 0.00 -1.38
CA THR A 158 -9.05 0.86 -0.77
C THR A 158 -8.72 2.33 -0.96
N LEU A 159 -7.44 2.69 -0.97
CA LEU A 159 -7.00 4.06 -1.25
C LEU A 159 -7.40 4.51 -2.67
N ILE A 160 -7.11 3.70 -3.70
CA ILE A 160 -7.50 4.00 -5.09
C ILE A 160 -9.03 4.09 -5.21
N ALA A 161 -9.76 3.18 -4.56
CA ALA A 161 -11.23 3.23 -4.56
C ALA A 161 -11.77 4.51 -3.90
N TYR A 162 -11.10 5.00 -2.85
CA TYR A 162 -11.45 6.26 -2.21
C TYR A 162 -11.14 7.45 -3.13
N GLU A 163 -10.00 7.47 -3.81
CA GLU A 163 -9.65 8.53 -4.76
C GLU A 163 -10.70 8.67 -5.87
N HIS A 164 -11.16 7.55 -6.44
CA HIS A 164 -12.25 7.56 -7.42
C HIS A 164 -13.56 8.11 -6.83
N PHE A 165 -13.89 7.75 -5.59
CA PHE A 165 -15.08 8.25 -4.89
C PHE A 165 -14.97 9.75 -4.56
N ALA A 166 -13.77 10.22 -4.18
CA ALA A 166 -13.51 11.61 -3.84
C ALA A 166 -13.59 12.54 -5.06
N VAL A 167 -13.22 12.07 -6.26
CA VAL A 167 -13.35 12.86 -7.52
C VAL A 167 -14.80 13.28 -7.80
N GLU A 168 -15.78 12.48 -7.35
CA GLU A 168 -17.20 12.78 -7.54
C GLU A 168 -17.75 13.79 -6.51
N ASN A 169 -16.99 14.09 -5.46
CA ASN A 169 -17.41 14.93 -4.34
C ASN A 169 -16.58 16.21 -4.25
N LYS A 170 -17.25 17.37 -4.13
CA LYS A 170 -16.56 18.68 -4.15
C LYS A 170 -15.85 19.04 -2.83
N THR A 171 -16.10 18.28 -1.75
CA THR A 171 -15.59 18.57 -0.41
C THR A 171 -15.18 17.29 0.29
N ASP A 172 -13.93 17.24 0.75
CA ASP A 172 -13.40 16.14 1.55
C ASP A 172 -13.73 16.38 3.04
N THR A 173 -14.88 15.87 3.48
CA THR A 173 -15.24 15.86 4.90
C THR A 173 -14.99 14.49 5.50
N TYR A 174 -14.75 14.44 6.81
CA TYR A 174 -14.59 13.17 7.51
C TYR A 174 -15.86 12.31 7.43
N ASP A 175 -17.04 12.95 7.44
CA ASP A 175 -18.32 12.25 7.30
C ASP A 175 -18.41 11.50 5.96
N LEU A 176 -17.91 12.11 4.87
CA LEU A 176 -17.89 11.50 3.55
C LEU A 176 -16.94 10.29 3.50
N LEU A 177 -15.81 10.39 4.19
CA LEU A 177 -14.86 9.28 4.35
C LEU A 177 -15.48 8.12 5.12
N MET A 178 -16.24 8.41 6.18
CA MET A 178 -16.93 7.39 6.96
C MET A 178 -18.03 6.71 6.13
N GLU A 179 -18.80 7.48 5.35
CA GLU A 179 -19.80 6.94 4.41
C GLU A 179 -19.15 6.00 3.38
N PHE A 180 -18.00 6.38 2.83
CA PHE A 180 -17.22 5.52 1.96
C PHE A 180 -16.81 4.21 2.65
N CYS A 181 -16.26 4.30 3.87
CA CYS A 181 -15.84 3.12 4.65
C CYS A 181 -17.01 2.16 4.86
N GLU A 182 -18.17 2.68 5.26
CA GLU A 182 -19.39 1.88 5.48
C GLU A 182 -19.86 1.16 4.21
N LYS A 183 -19.80 1.82 3.05
CA LYS A 183 -20.12 1.20 1.75
C LYS A 183 -19.08 0.18 1.31
N ARG A 184 -17.81 0.38 1.67
CA ARG A 184 -16.70 -0.48 1.24
C ARG A 184 -16.60 -1.78 2.03
N ILE A 185 -16.91 -1.77 3.33
CA ILE A 185 -16.90 -2.95 4.22
C ILE A 185 -17.67 -4.16 3.65
N PRO A 186 -18.94 -4.05 3.20
CA PRO A 186 -19.68 -5.20 2.68
C PRO A 186 -19.09 -5.74 1.37
N ILE A 187 -18.50 -4.87 0.54
CA ILE A 187 -17.83 -5.28 -0.71
C ILE A 187 -16.58 -6.09 -0.37
N LEU A 188 -15.75 -5.60 0.55
CA LEU A 188 -14.55 -6.30 1.00
C LEU A 188 -14.89 -7.66 1.65
N ASN A 189 -15.93 -7.71 2.48
CA ASN A 189 -16.42 -8.95 3.08
C ASN A 189 -16.90 -9.95 2.01
N SER A 190 -17.59 -9.47 0.98
CA SER A 190 -18.07 -10.33 -0.12
C SER A 190 -16.90 -10.88 -0.95
N THR A 191 -15.92 -10.04 -1.29
CA THR A 191 -14.72 -10.46 -2.04
C THR A 191 -13.85 -11.41 -1.23
N ALA A 192 -13.71 -11.20 0.09
CA ALA A 192 -13.00 -12.11 0.99
C ALA A 192 -13.68 -13.49 1.05
N LEU A 193 -15.02 -13.53 1.11
CA LEU A 193 -15.79 -14.78 1.07
C LEU A 193 -15.63 -15.55 -0.24
N HIS A 194 -15.48 -14.85 -1.38
CA HIS A 194 -15.23 -15.51 -2.67
C HIS A 194 -13.79 -15.99 -2.85
N SER A 195 -12.83 -15.45 -2.08
CA SER A 195 -11.43 -15.89 -2.09
C SER A 195 -11.19 -17.17 -1.27
N ILE A 196 -12.09 -17.50 -0.35
CA ILE A 196 -12.13 -18.79 0.36
C ILE A 196 -12.86 -19.78 -0.55
N GLY A 197 -12.08 -20.58 -1.29
CA GLY A 197 -12.52 -21.35 -2.45
C GLY A 197 -13.84 -22.11 -2.33
N VAL A 198 -14.78 -21.75 -3.21
CA VAL A 198 -15.78 -22.70 -3.72
C VAL A 198 -15.09 -23.55 -4.79
N ILE A 199 -14.27 -24.50 -4.35
CA ILE A 199 -13.97 -25.70 -5.12
C ILE A 199 -15.10 -26.69 -4.80
N GLY A 200 -15.98 -26.93 -5.77
CA GLY A 200 -16.76 -28.16 -5.83
C GLY A 200 -18.28 -28.05 -5.84
N THR A 201 -18.89 -27.34 -6.79
CA THR A 201 -20.19 -27.81 -7.30
C THR A 201 -19.94 -28.63 -8.57
N ARG A 202 -19.55 -29.90 -8.40
CA ARG A 202 -19.78 -30.89 -9.47
C ARG A 202 -21.29 -30.97 -9.68
N SER A 203 -21.75 -30.66 -10.89
CA SER A 203 -23.13 -30.89 -11.29
C SER A 203 -23.47 -32.37 -11.12
N ALA A 204 -24.34 -32.67 -10.16
CA ALA A 204 -24.91 -34.00 -9.99
C ALA A 204 -25.98 -34.21 -11.06
N THR A 205 -25.59 -34.78 -12.20
CA THR A 205 -26.58 -35.33 -13.15
C THR A 205 -26.16 -36.70 -13.62
N LYS A 206 -26.96 -37.69 -13.17
CA LYS A 206 -27.22 -39.01 -13.74
C LYS A 206 -26.14 -40.09 -13.56
N ALA A 207 -26.18 -40.73 -12.39
CA ALA A 207 -25.83 -42.15 -12.26
C ALA A 207 -26.97 -42.86 -11.52
N TYR A 208 -28.02 -43.28 -12.24
CA TYR A 208 -28.93 -44.34 -11.83
C TYR A 208 -29.71 -44.85 -13.07
N GLN A 209 -29.06 -45.66 -13.90
CA GLN A 209 -29.77 -46.75 -14.58
C GLN A 209 -29.12 -48.07 -14.20
N ARG A 210 -29.80 -48.66 -13.22
CA ARG A 210 -29.79 -50.01 -12.69
C ARG A 210 -29.58 -51.06 -13.79
N ASN A 211 -28.47 -51.80 -13.71
CA ASN A 211 -28.44 -53.18 -14.17
C ASN A 211 -29.24 -54.03 -13.18
N ARG A 212 -30.30 -54.69 -13.65
CA ARG A 212 -30.93 -55.84 -12.99
C ARG A 212 -31.08 -56.99 -13.98
N PHE A 213 -30.22 -57.98 -13.75
CA PHE A 213 -30.33 -59.43 -14.01
C PHE A 213 -30.50 -59.96 -15.44
N PRO A 214 -29.57 -60.82 -15.90
CA PRO A 214 -29.90 -61.97 -16.72
C PRO A 214 -30.26 -63.16 -15.81
N ASP A 215 -31.36 -63.86 -16.11
CA ASP A 215 -31.45 -65.33 -16.04
C ASP A 215 -32.84 -65.81 -16.48
N GLN A 216 -32.80 -66.86 -17.31
CA GLN A 216 -33.86 -67.66 -17.97
C GLN A 216 -34.38 -67.15 -19.32
#